data_AF-A0A0D6EGB9-F1
#
_entry.id   AF-A0A0D6EGB9-F1
#
_cell.length_a   1.000
_cell.length_b   1.000
_cell.length_c   1.000
_cell.angle_alpha   90.00
_cell.angle_beta   90.00
_cell.angle_gamma   90.00
#
_symmetry.space_group_name_H-M   'P 1'
#
loop_
_entity.id
_entity.type
_entity.pdbx_description
1 polymer ?
#
loop_
_entity_poly.entity_id
_entity_poly.type
_entity_poly.pdbx_seq_one_letter_code
_entity_poly.pdbx_strand_id
1 'polypeptide(L)'
;TSWKDFCTPACKVEIITPRLRALPSSSAPSPSDDSPEPDSRGIAHDCIRLCKGLRPVELGDNPRIFKIKNDRLVSSTQLYGEVNDPDDCLTYFTKGYIANQVPVLDSTGSHGNGRLRYVFAIEPRVGKDSKRMVEKKASYAGVRHDLDENGYIGNIAIELTATGTSASGYGTADIGVEPRLGEVFYYPTRDEFADVAEAVLSLSHIPPLPPSFWRQGIMSETIKAVLAFVFQDLGLPAAVVDPQAKNPSSIRLAEKAGFTYVQDKKSFAGTLQKVYRLTAEEWEKGRKKKKKKSKAKNVEAVVATEPGEGTEPEEAFETGRQKCCRWCQTPTSNATLGCSGCDWAAWCSPACKIADLTYRAGHAAACPGKGGSPEKAAAAVAREASIIIASCI
;
A
#
# COMPACT_ATOMS: atom_id res chain seq x y z
N THR A 1 12.49 16.67 18.86
CA THR A 1 12.88 15.41 19.54
C THR A 1 13.09 14.35 18.50
N SER A 2 14.29 13.76 18.45
CA SER A 2 14.77 12.90 17.37
C SER A 2 14.30 11.45 17.61
N TRP A 3 13.87 10.73 16.57
CA TRP A 3 13.49 9.31 16.66
C TRP A 3 14.60 8.39 17.21
N LYS A 4 15.85 8.88 17.28
CA LYS A 4 16.97 8.16 17.90
C LYS A 4 16.76 7.86 19.39
N ASP A 5 15.86 8.58 20.07
CA ASP A 5 15.62 8.44 21.50
C ASP A 5 14.60 7.33 21.87
N PHE A 6 14.01 6.63 20.89
CA PHE A 6 12.99 5.60 21.11
C PHE A 6 13.48 4.15 21.02
N CYS A 7 14.79 3.93 20.82
CA CYS A 7 15.38 2.59 20.87
C CYS A 7 15.95 2.31 22.27
N THR A 8 15.12 1.77 23.17
CA THR A 8 15.67 1.05 24.32
C THR A 8 16.11 -0.35 23.88
N PRO A 9 17.15 -0.96 24.51
CA PRO A 9 17.74 -2.23 24.08
C PRO A 9 16.80 -3.45 24.07
N ALA A 10 15.55 -3.31 24.51
CA ALA A 10 14.54 -4.37 24.55
C ALA A 10 13.62 -4.42 23.31
N CYS A 11 13.66 -3.43 22.42
CA CYS A 11 12.88 -3.44 21.17
C CYS A 11 13.63 -4.17 20.04
N LYS A 12 13.66 -5.51 20.08
CA LYS A 12 14.01 -6.33 18.91
C LYS A 12 12.81 -6.45 17.96
N VAL A 13 12.57 -5.40 17.19
CA VAL A 13 12.13 -5.59 15.80
C VAL A 13 13.43 -5.85 15.04
N GLU A 14 13.65 -7.06 14.53
CA GLU A 14 14.86 -7.40 13.79
C GLU A 14 15.00 -6.53 12.53
N ILE A 15 15.76 -5.45 12.66
CA ILE A 15 16.36 -4.74 11.55
C ILE A 15 17.62 -5.53 11.19
N ILE A 16 17.51 -6.36 10.15
CA ILE A 16 18.64 -7.10 9.58
C ILE A 16 19.69 -6.08 9.12
N THR A 17 20.82 -6.05 9.82
CA THR A 17 22.08 -5.46 9.32
C THR A 17 23.04 -6.60 8.99
N PRO A 18 23.59 -6.67 7.76
CA PRO A 18 24.54 -7.71 7.40
C PRO A 18 25.94 -7.29 7.85
N ARG A 19 26.53 -8.00 8.81
CA ARG A 19 28.00 -8.02 8.93
C ARG A 19 28.54 -9.41 9.24
N LEU A 20 29.22 -9.91 8.20
CA LEU A 20 30.52 -10.57 8.20
C LEU A 20 30.67 -11.91 8.94
N ARG A 21 31.04 -12.90 8.11
CA ARG A 21 31.57 -14.22 8.46
C ARG A 21 32.57 -14.18 9.62
N ALA A 22 32.38 -15.10 10.55
CA ALA A 22 33.48 -15.88 11.12
C ALA A 22 33.08 -17.37 11.09
N LEU A 23 33.99 -18.20 10.59
CA LEU A 23 33.93 -19.67 10.52
C LEU A 23 34.31 -20.30 11.90
N PRO A 24 34.19 -21.64 12.09
CA PRO A 24 33.54 -22.21 13.28
C PRO A 24 34.49 -22.82 14.33
N SER A 25 33.95 -23.07 15.53
CA SER A 25 34.37 -24.13 16.46
C SER A 25 33.13 -24.61 17.22
N SER A 26 32.52 -25.75 16.85
CA SER A 26 32.78 -27.15 17.23
C SER A 26 32.18 -27.58 18.58
N SER A 27 31.38 -28.66 18.50
CA SER A 27 30.88 -29.57 19.57
C SER A 27 29.82 -29.00 20.52
N ALA A 28 28.71 -29.66 20.88
CA ALA A 28 28.24 -31.04 20.73
C ALA A 28 26.68 -31.04 20.86
N PRO A 29 25.97 -32.17 20.59
CA PRO A 29 24.54 -32.16 20.24
C PRO A 29 23.60 -32.57 21.38
N SER A 30 22.33 -32.16 21.26
CA SER A 30 21.07 -32.85 21.62
C SER A 30 20.00 -31.84 22.11
N PRO A 31 18.73 -32.24 22.30
CA PRO A 31 17.81 -32.82 21.31
C PRO A 31 16.42 -32.16 21.42
N SER A 32 15.71 -31.80 20.34
CA SER A 32 14.26 -31.58 20.47
C SER A 32 13.54 -31.19 19.17
N ASP A 33 12.35 -31.77 19.08
CA ASP A 33 11.11 -31.20 18.56
C ASP A 33 10.99 -30.94 17.06
N ASP A 34 10.45 -31.97 16.39
CA ASP A 34 9.69 -31.88 15.14
C ASP A 34 8.35 -31.15 15.37
N SER A 35 8.40 -29.87 15.71
CA SER A 35 7.27 -28.95 15.51
C SER A 35 7.67 -27.94 14.45
N PRO A 36 6.90 -27.77 13.36
CA PRO A 36 7.25 -26.78 12.35
C PRO A 36 7.23 -25.39 12.99
N GLU A 37 8.41 -24.75 13.07
CA GLU A 37 8.52 -23.35 13.46
C GLU A 37 7.58 -22.50 12.58
N PRO A 38 6.73 -21.64 13.18
CA PRO A 38 5.97 -20.67 12.41
C PRO A 38 6.95 -19.69 11.75
N ASP A 39 6.97 -19.67 10.41
CA ASP A 39 7.75 -18.73 9.59
C ASP A 39 7.56 -17.30 10.13
N SER A 40 8.64 -16.72 10.68
CA SER A 40 8.67 -15.41 11.31
C SER A 40 8.50 -14.23 10.32
N ARG A 41 8.20 -14.53 9.06
CA ARG A 41 7.78 -13.54 8.05
C ARG A 41 6.35 -13.05 8.30
N GLY A 42 6.25 -12.08 9.22
CA GLY A 42 5.46 -10.87 9.02
C GLY A 42 3.94 -11.00 8.99
N ILE A 43 3.32 -11.10 10.16
CA ILE A 43 1.85 -11.06 10.37
C ILE A 43 1.19 -9.74 9.90
N ALA A 44 1.98 -8.71 9.57
CA ALA A 44 1.48 -7.47 8.93
C ALA A 44 1.24 -7.59 7.41
N HIS A 45 1.68 -8.67 6.76
CA HIS A 45 1.66 -8.80 5.28
C HIS A 45 0.38 -9.36 4.68
N ASP A 46 -0.44 -10.09 5.44
CA ASP A 46 -1.55 -10.84 4.84
C ASP A 46 -2.81 -10.00 4.57
N CYS A 47 -2.94 -8.81 5.17
CA CYS A 47 -4.09 -7.93 4.91
C CYS A 47 -4.06 -7.27 3.53
N ILE A 48 -2.94 -7.34 2.80
CA ILE A 48 -2.75 -6.67 1.49
C ILE A 48 -2.00 -7.62 0.54
N ARG A 49 -2.45 -8.87 0.40
CA ARG A 49 -2.08 -9.68 -0.77
C ARG A 49 -2.88 -9.23 -1.98
N LEU A 50 -2.64 -7.99 -2.42
CA LEU A 50 -3.16 -7.51 -3.68
C LEU A 50 -2.49 -8.26 -4.82
N CYS A 51 -3.31 -8.71 -5.77
CA CYS A 51 -2.97 -9.09 -7.14
C CYS A 51 -1.46 -9.29 -7.44
N LYS A 52 -1.03 -10.55 -7.56
CA LYS A 52 0.24 -11.04 -8.16
C LYS A 52 1.27 -9.95 -8.52
N GLY A 53 2.10 -9.53 -7.56
CA GLY A 53 3.25 -8.63 -7.77
C GLY A 53 3.16 -7.25 -7.12
N LEU A 54 2.25 -7.04 -6.16
CA LEU A 54 2.22 -5.84 -5.31
C LEU A 54 2.31 -6.22 -3.83
N ARG A 55 3.11 -5.47 -3.07
CA ARG A 55 3.15 -5.56 -1.60
C ARG A 55 3.28 -4.16 -0.97
N PRO A 56 2.98 -3.97 0.33
CA PRO A 56 3.31 -2.71 1.00
C PRO A 56 4.80 -2.38 0.91
N VAL A 57 5.15 -1.09 0.84
CA VAL A 57 6.56 -0.64 0.90
C VAL A 57 7.13 -0.88 2.30
N GLU A 58 8.38 -1.32 2.37
CA GLU A 58 9.12 -1.58 3.60
C GLU A 58 10.34 -0.67 3.76
N LEU A 59 10.89 -0.58 4.99
CA LEU A 59 12.11 0.20 5.25
C LEU A 59 13.30 -0.28 4.41
N GLY A 60 13.38 -1.59 4.16
CA GLY A 60 14.41 -2.20 3.32
C GLY A 60 14.37 -1.76 1.85
N ASP A 61 13.26 -1.18 1.39
CA ASP A 61 13.14 -0.66 0.03
C ASP A 61 13.82 0.70 -0.16
N ASN A 62 14.21 1.40 0.93
CA ASN A 62 14.74 2.77 0.84
C ASN A 62 15.93 2.95 -0.12
N PRO A 63 16.99 2.11 -0.06
CA PRO A 63 18.12 2.26 -0.98
C PRO A 63 17.69 2.09 -2.45
N ARG A 64 16.67 1.26 -2.71
CA ARG A 64 16.15 0.99 -4.05
C ARG A 64 15.29 2.14 -4.55
N ILE A 65 14.42 2.66 -3.69
CA ILE A 65 13.64 3.87 -3.98
C ILE A 65 14.62 5.00 -4.34
N PHE A 66 15.65 5.25 -3.52
CA PHE A 66 16.66 6.27 -3.79
C PHE A 66 17.35 6.09 -5.15
N LYS A 67 17.82 4.86 -5.45
CA LYS A 67 18.47 4.55 -6.72
C LYS A 67 17.57 4.77 -7.93
N ILE A 68 16.29 4.39 -7.84
CA ILE A 68 15.32 4.61 -8.92
C ILE A 68 15.02 6.10 -9.08
N LYS A 69 14.77 6.82 -7.99
CA LYS A 69 14.45 8.26 -8.01
C LYS A 69 15.58 9.09 -8.60
N ASN A 70 16.83 8.68 -8.39
CA ASN A 70 18.02 9.34 -8.92
C ASN A 70 18.52 8.80 -10.26
N ASP A 71 17.80 7.87 -10.90
CA ASP A 71 18.11 7.53 -12.30
C ASP A 71 17.76 8.72 -13.19
N ARG A 72 18.72 9.19 -14.00
CA ARG A 72 18.56 10.40 -14.84
C ARG A 72 17.33 10.34 -15.75
N LEU A 73 17.01 9.17 -16.31
CA LEU A 73 15.84 9.02 -17.18
C LEU A 73 14.56 9.10 -16.35
N VAL A 74 14.59 8.56 -15.14
CA VAL A 74 13.48 8.63 -14.19
C VAL A 74 13.26 10.07 -13.70
N SER A 75 14.29 10.72 -13.13
CA SER A 75 14.20 12.05 -12.54
C SER A 75 13.72 13.11 -13.52
N SER A 76 14.13 13.01 -14.80
CA SER A 76 13.70 13.92 -15.88
C SER A 76 12.18 13.92 -16.16
N THR A 77 11.49 12.87 -15.71
CA THR A 77 10.04 12.69 -15.87
C THR A 77 9.24 12.90 -14.57
N GLN A 78 9.92 13.10 -13.45
CA GLN A 78 9.30 13.35 -12.14
C GLN A 78 8.95 14.83 -11.96
N LEU A 79 8.08 15.12 -10.99
CA LEU A 79 7.65 16.49 -10.66
C LEU A 79 8.65 17.23 -9.75
N TYR A 80 9.48 16.52 -8.99
CA TYR A 80 10.37 17.09 -7.96
C TYR A 80 11.86 17.05 -8.34
N GLY A 81 12.22 16.58 -9.53
CA GLY A 81 13.61 16.53 -9.99
C GLY A 81 14.45 15.46 -9.31
N GLU A 82 15.76 15.70 -9.24
CA GLU A 82 16.74 14.82 -8.58
C GLU A 82 16.71 14.96 -7.06
N VAL A 83 16.94 13.86 -6.34
CA VAL A 83 16.92 13.82 -4.87
C VAL A 83 18.37 13.76 -4.38
N ASN A 84 18.90 14.91 -3.96
CA ASN A 84 20.32 15.04 -3.64
C ASN A 84 20.74 14.34 -2.34
N ASP A 85 19.82 14.14 -1.40
CA ASP A 85 20.09 13.52 -0.09
C ASP A 85 19.34 12.19 0.07
N PRO A 86 20.03 11.06 0.33
CA PRO A 86 19.40 9.80 0.73
C PRO A 86 18.43 9.93 1.93
N ASP A 87 18.70 10.83 2.86
CA ASP A 87 17.84 11.05 4.04
C ASP A 87 16.54 11.78 3.68
N ASP A 88 16.57 12.66 2.67
CA ASP A 88 15.35 13.22 2.07
C ASP A 88 14.51 12.11 1.44
N CYS A 89 15.16 11.16 0.76
CA CYS A 89 14.45 10.05 0.16
C CYS A 89 13.79 9.14 1.20
N LEU A 90 14.52 8.85 2.29
CA LEU A 90 13.99 8.13 3.43
C LEU A 90 12.81 8.88 4.05
N THR A 91 12.90 10.20 4.20
CA THR A 91 11.87 10.99 4.86
C THR A 91 10.61 11.14 4.01
N TYR A 92 10.74 11.60 2.76
CA TYR A 92 9.61 11.91 1.89
C TYR A 92 8.99 10.68 1.23
N PHE A 93 9.79 9.68 0.91
CA PHE A 93 9.31 8.47 0.26
C PHE A 93 9.17 7.35 1.25
N THR A 94 10.24 6.73 1.76
CA THR A 94 10.07 5.47 2.50
C THR A 94 9.30 5.62 3.82
N LYS A 95 9.75 6.51 4.71
CA LYS A 95 9.03 6.82 5.96
C LYS A 95 7.67 7.41 5.67
N GLY A 96 7.56 8.33 4.70
CA GLY A 96 6.27 8.84 4.25
C GLY A 96 5.32 7.73 3.79
N TYR A 97 5.80 6.77 3.01
CA TYR A 97 5.03 5.65 2.47
C TYR A 97 4.56 4.71 3.56
N ILE A 98 5.42 4.42 4.54
CA ILE A 98 5.09 3.58 5.70
C ILE A 98 4.14 4.32 6.64
N ALA A 99 4.41 5.60 6.93
CA ALA A 99 3.54 6.44 7.74
C ALA A 99 2.16 6.56 7.09
N ASN A 100 2.06 6.60 5.76
CA ASN A 100 0.78 6.56 5.05
C ASN A 100 0.04 5.22 5.15
N GLN A 101 0.71 4.13 5.54
CA GLN A 101 0.03 2.88 5.89
C GLN A 101 -0.62 2.94 7.29
N VAL A 102 -0.33 3.99 8.05
CA VAL A 102 -0.79 4.19 9.43
C VAL A 102 -1.70 5.42 9.46
N PRO A 103 -2.95 5.31 9.92
CA PRO A 103 -3.80 6.48 10.08
C PRO A 103 -3.23 7.39 11.16
N VAL A 104 -3.21 8.68 10.88
CA VAL A 104 -2.73 9.69 11.83
C VAL A 104 -3.93 10.15 12.63
N LEU A 105 -4.13 9.53 13.79
CA LEU A 105 -5.03 10.08 14.78
C LEU A 105 -4.35 11.30 15.42
N ASP A 106 -4.98 12.45 15.28
CA ASP A 106 -4.58 13.69 15.91
C ASP A 106 -4.94 13.65 17.40
N SER A 107 -4.02 14.03 18.29
CA SER A 107 -4.25 14.06 19.75
C SER A 107 -4.93 15.34 20.26
N THR A 108 -5.06 16.35 19.40
CA THR A 108 -5.62 17.68 19.70
C THR A 108 -7.12 17.79 19.47
N GLY A 109 -7.80 16.72 19.04
CA GLY A 109 -9.23 16.72 18.77
C GLY A 109 -9.59 17.28 17.39
N SER A 110 -8.60 17.55 16.54
CA SER A 110 -8.83 17.76 15.11
C SER A 110 -9.16 16.41 14.46
N HIS A 111 -9.93 16.41 13.38
CA HIS A 111 -10.25 15.20 12.62
C HIS A 111 -8.95 14.43 12.31
N GLY A 112 -8.78 13.26 12.92
CA GLY A 112 -7.56 12.48 12.76
C GLY A 112 -7.50 11.96 11.34
N ASN A 113 -6.59 12.46 10.51
CA ASN A 113 -6.47 12.05 9.12
C ASN A 113 -6.50 10.53 9.01
N GLY A 114 -7.56 10.02 8.38
CA GLY A 114 -7.73 8.62 8.06
C GLY A 114 -6.62 8.15 7.12
N ARG A 115 -6.73 6.91 6.66
CA ARG A 115 -5.77 6.40 5.69
C ARG A 115 -6.04 7.01 4.31
N LEU A 116 -5.40 8.14 4.03
CA LEU A 116 -5.55 8.87 2.78
C LEU A 116 -4.62 8.39 1.68
N ARG A 117 -3.66 7.50 1.96
CA ARG A 117 -2.69 7.10 0.94
C ARG A 117 -2.27 5.64 1.07
N TYR A 118 -2.17 4.99 -0.08
CA TYR A 118 -1.77 3.59 -0.19
C TYR A 118 -0.56 3.52 -1.11
N VAL A 119 0.54 2.94 -0.63
CA VAL A 119 1.77 2.80 -1.42
C VAL A 119 2.18 1.35 -1.49
N PHE A 120 2.36 0.88 -2.73
CA PHE A 120 2.71 -0.50 -3.03
C PHE A 120 4.07 -0.56 -3.70
N ALA A 121 4.96 -1.38 -3.18
CA ALA A 121 6.10 -1.90 -3.93
C ALA A 121 5.59 -2.79 -5.08
N ILE A 122 6.29 -2.73 -6.21
CA ILE A 122 6.05 -3.53 -7.40
C ILE A 122 7.14 -4.58 -7.47
N GLU A 123 6.71 -5.83 -7.62
CA GLU A 123 7.59 -7.00 -7.73
C GLU A 123 7.25 -7.82 -8.97
N PRO A 124 8.25 -8.37 -9.68
CA PRO A 124 8.04 -9.33 -10.75
C PRO A 124 7.27 -10.53 -10.23
N ARG A 125 6.35 -11.02 -11.06
CA ARG A 125 5.74 -12.32 -10.82
C ARG A 125 6.82 -13.39 -10.84
N VAL A 126 6.69 -14.32 -9.91
CA VAL A 126 7.47 -15.56 -9.88
C VAL A 126 6.67 -16.63 -10.61
N GLY A 127 7.25 -17.19 -11.67
CA GLY A 127 6.69 -18.30 -12.43
C GLY A 127 6.65 -19.59 -11.62
N LYS A 128 6.02 -20.64 -12.17
CA LYS A 128 5.96 -21.96 -11.52
C LYS A 128 7.34 -22.58 -11.30
N ASP A 129 8.32 -22.18 -12.09
CA ASP A 129 9.72 -22.59 -12.02
C ASP A 129 10.55 -21.72 -11.06
N SER A 130 9.90 -20.92 -10.23
CA SER A 130 10.53 -19.93 -9.34
C SER A 130 11.33 -18.85 -10.08
N LYS A 131 11.24 -18.76 -11.42
CA LYS A 131 11.91 -17.70 -12.18
C LYS A 131 11.02 -16.47 -12.28
N ARG A 132 11.65 -15.31 -12.21
CA ARG A 132 10.95 -14.03 -12.38
C ARG A 132 10.52 -13.85 -13.83
N MET A 133 9.25 -13.55 -14.05
CA MET A 133 8.65 -13.30 -15.36
C MET A 133 8.95 -11.86 -15.85
N VAL A 134 10.19 -11.41 -15.69
CA VAL A 134 10.69 -10.16 -16.25
C VAL A 134 12.06 -10.41 -16.85
N GLU A 135 12.26 -9.90 -18.06
CA GLU A 135 13.56 -9.98 -18.70
C GLU A 135 14.33 -8.72 -18.36
N LYS A 136 15.51 -8.86 -17.76
CA LYS A 136 16.44 -7.73 -17.65
C LYS A 136 16.93 -7.43 -19.07
N LYS A 137 16.35 -6.42 -19.73
CA LYS A 137 16.84 -5.99 -21.05
C LYS A 137 18.21 -5.34 -20.86
N ALA A 138 19.16 -5.68 -21.73
CA ALA A 138 20.46 -5.02 -21.79
C ALA A 138 20.20 -3.51 -21.80
N SER A 139 20.68 -2.86 -20.75
CA SER A 139 20.34 -1.49 -20.39
C SER A 139 20.53 -0.53 -21.55
N TYR A 140 19.73 0.54 -21.60
CA TYR A 140 20.17 1.78 -22.25
C TYR A 140 21.60 2.10 -21.78
N ALA A 141 22.52 2.41 -22.70
CA ALA A 141 23.92 2.67 -22.35
C ALA A 141 24.00 3.71 -21.20
N GLY A 142 24.68 3.36 -20.10
CA GLY A 142 24.85 4.22 -18.92
C GLY A 142 23.82 4.04 -17.79
N VAL A 143 22.84 3.15 -17.93
CA VAL A 143 21.83 2.90 -16.87
C VAL A 143 22.31 1.81 -15.91
N ARG A 144 22.68 2.19 -14.67
CA ARG A 144 23.15 1.28 -13.61
C ARG A 144 21.98 0.61 -12.89
N HIS A 145 21.63 -0.66 -13.12
CA HIS A 145 20.69 -1.37 -12.24
C HIS A 145 20.98 -2.85 -12.00
N ASP A 146 20.81 -3.25 -10.75
CA ASP A 146 20.84 -4.61 -10.23
C ASP A 146 19.44 -4.91 -9.71
N LEU A 147 18.78 -5.92 -10.29
CA LEU A 147 17.74 -6.63 -9.55
C LEU A 147 18.48 -7.40 -8.49
N ASP A 148 18.19 -7.14 -7.22
CA ASP A 148 18.63 -8.05 -6.18
C ASP A 148 17.69 -9.26 -6.09
N GLU A 149 18.07 -10.21 -5.23
CA GLU A 149 17.32 -11.41 -4.91
C GLU A 149 15.91 -11.14 -4.34
N ASN A 150 15.56 -9.91 -3.99
CA ASN A 150 14.29 -9.55 -3.34
C ASN A 150 13.24 -8.97 -4.31
N GLY A 151 13.65 -8.52 -5.50
CA GLY A 151 12.70 -8.34 -6.62
C GLY A 151 11.89 -7.05 -6.60
N TYR A 152 12.21 -6.09 -5.76
CA TYR A 152 11.63 -4.76 -5.88
C TYR A 152 12.05 -4.10 -7.20
N ILE A 153 11.09 -3.63 -7.99
CA ILE A 153 11.34 -2.95 -9.27
C ILE A 153 10.71 -1.56 -9.37
N GLY A 154 10.06 -1.08 -8.32
CA GLY A 154 9.43 0.24 -8.27
C GLY A 154 8.32 0.28 -7.25
N ASN A 155 7.58 1.38 -7.20
CA ASN A 155 6.40 1.49 -6.35
C ASN A 155 5.30 2.30 -7.06
N ILE A 156 4.07 2.16 -6.61
CA ILE A 156 2.91 2.93 -7.06
C ILE A 156 2.15 3.44 -5.83
N ALA A 157 1.69 4.68 -5.89
CA ALA A 157 0.92 5.30 -4.82
C ALA A 157 -0.49 5.67 -5.32
N ILE A 158 -1.46 5.50 -4.43
CA ILE A 158 -2.84 5.98 -4.55
C ILE A 158 -3.03 6.96 -3.41
N GLU A 159 -3.64 8.08 -3.71
CA GLU A 159 -4.02 9.09 -2.73
C GLU A 159 -5.53 9.32 -2.81
N LEU A 160 -6.20 9.38 -1.68
CA LEU A 160 -7.61 9.71 -1.58
C LEU A 160 -7.73 11.22 -1.48
N THR A 161 -8.55 11.82 -2.32
CA THR A 161 -8.74 13.27 -2.34
C THR A 161 -10.21 13.59 -2.38
N ALA A 162 -10.60 14.71 -1.76
CA ALA A 162 -11.96 15.17 -1.82
C ALA A 162 -12.42 15.45 -3.26
N THR A 163 -13.62 15.01 -3.62
CA THR A 163 -14.18 15.21 -4.96
C THR A 163 -14.15 16.69 -5.34
N GLY A 164 -13.66 17.00 -6.55
CA GLY A 164 -13.57 18.38 -7.06
C GLY A 164 -12.43 19.22 -6.49
N THR A 165 -11.65 18.73 -5.52
CA THR A 165 -10.44 19.41 -5.06
C THR A 165 -9.27 19.12 -6.01
N SER A 166 -8.46 20.14 -6.31
CA SER A 166 -7.29 19.91 -7.17
C SER A 166 -6.25 19.10 -6.40
N ALA A 167 -5.96 17.89 -6.89
CA ALA A 167 -5.00 16.94 -6.33
C ALA A 167 -3.51 17.38 -6.33
N SER A 168 -3.23 18.69 -6.30
CA SER A 168 -1.88 19.25 -6.52
C SER A 168 -1.14 19.65 -5.25
N GLY A 169 -1.61 19.27 -4.07
CA GLY A 169 -0.88 19.48 -2.82
C GLY A 169 -0.83 18.18 -2.02
N TYR A 170 0.30 17.94 -1.35
CA TYR A 170 0.41 17.00 -0.21
C TYR A 170 -0.45 17.53 0.96
N GLY A 171 -1.74 17.67 0.73
CA GLY A 171 -2.70 18.30 1.60
C GLY A 171 -3.66 17.25 2.11
N THR A 172 -3.77 17.17 3.44
CA THR A 172 -4.74 16.37 4.16
C THR A 172 -6.10 17.03 4.04
N ALA A 173 -6.70 16.99 2.84
CA ALA A 173 -8.10 17.36 2.72
C ALA A 173 -8.89 16.39 3.61
N ASP A 174 -9.59 16.95 4.59
CA ASP A 174 -10.59 16.24 5.37
C ASP A 174 -11.62 15.70 4.38
N ILE A 175 -11.65 14.37 4.22
CA ILE A 175 -12.60 13.69 3.33
C ILE A 175 -13.82 13.20 4.11
N GLY A 176 -13.92 13.52 5.41
CA GLY A 176 -15.06 13.24 6.26
C GLY A 176 -15.24 11.76 6.62
N VAL A 177 -14.24 10.93 6.33
CA VAL A 177 -14.26 9.47 6.53
C VAL A 177 -13.22 8.97 7.52
N GLU A 178 -12.78 9.86 8.40
CA GLU A 178 -11.78 9.62 9.42
C GLU A 178 -12.35 8.90 10.64
N PRO A 179 -11.57 8.05 11.34
CA PRO A 179 -12.00 7.52 12.62
C PRO A 179 -12.17 8.64 13.65
N ARG A 180 -13.31 8.62 14.32
CA ARG A 180 -13.62 9.56 15.40
C ARG A 180 -13.31 8.96 16.75
N LEU A 181 -13.04 9.84 17.71
CA LEU A 181 -12.84 9.47 19.10
C LEU A 181 -14.16 8.99 19.70
N GLY A 182 -14.17 7.82 20.32
CA GLY A 182 -15.38 7.28 20.98
C GLY A 182 -16.36 6.57 20.04
N GLU A 183 -16.13 6.61 18.73
CA GLU A 183 -17.03 6.01 17.73
C GLU A 183 -16.41 4.76 17.10
N VAL A 184 -17.27 3.77 16.80
CA VAL A 184 -16.85 2.59 16.02
C VAL A 184 -16.49 3.08 14.62
N PHE A 185 -15.27 2.76 14.18
CA PHE A 185 -14.88 3.05 12.81
C PHE A 185 -15.54 2.05 11.86
N TYR A 186 -16.37 2.59 10.97
CA TYR A 186 -16.92 1.86 9.84
C TYR A 186 -16.23 2.35 8.59
N TYR A 187 -15.81 1.42 7.73
CA TYR A 187 -15.30 1.83 6.44
C TYR A 187 -16.47 2.44 5.64
N PRO A 188 -16.27 3.57 4.95
CA PRO A 188 -17.35 4.22 4.23
C PRO A 188 -17.89 3.32 3.13
N THR A 189 -19.20 3.41 2.90
CA THR A 189 -19.82 2.76 1.75
C THR A 189 -19.41 3.45 0.46
N ARG A 190 -19.62 2.78 -0.67
CA ARG A 190 -19.39 3.38 -1.99
C ARG A 190 -20.22 4.65 -2.22
N ASP A 191 -21.45 4.68 -1.71
CA ASP A 191 -22.33 5.85 -1.82
C ASP A 191 -21.82 6.99 -0.94
N GLU A 192 -21.32 6.68 0.26
CA GLU A 192 -20.67 7.68 1.12
C GLU A 192 -19.42 8.26 0.47
N PHE A 193 -18.64 7.45 -0.26
CA PHE A 193 -17.52 7.95 -1.06
C PHE A 193 -17.93 8.73 -2.30
N ALA A 194 -19.07 8.43 -2.92
CA ALA A 194 -19.52 9.04 -4.16
C ALA A 194 -19.53 10.57 -4.09
N ASP A 195 -19.90 11.11 -2.92
CA ASP A 195 -20.04 12.53 -2.70
C ASP A 195 -18.79 13.20 -2.12
N VAL A 196 -17.85 12.42 -1.55
CA VAL A 196 -16.77 12.98 -0.74
C VAL A 196 -15.37 12.65 -1.22
N ALA A 197 -15.12 11.56 -1.96
CA ALA A 197 -13.76 11.22 -2.36
C ALA A 197 -13.61 10.51 -3.72
N GLU A 198 -12.49 10.77 -4.37
CA GLU A 198 -11.99 10.01 -5.52
C GLU A 198 -10.55 9.52 -5.26
N ALA A 199 -10.15 8.42 -5.91
CA ALA A 199 -8.75 7.99 -5.90
C ALA A 199 -7.96 8.80 -6.92
N VAL A 200 -6.91 9.46 -6.49
CA VAL A 200 -5.87 10.02 -7.37
C VAL A 200 -4.70 9.04 -7.42
N LEU A 201 -4.58 8.39 -8.56
CA LEU A 201 -3.37 7.67 -8.94
C LEU A 201 -2.42 8.69 -9.55
N SER A 202 -1.53 9.22 -8.73
CA SER A 202 -0.54 10.18 -9.16
C SER A 202 0.51 9.52 -10.08
N LEU A 203 0.20 9.29 -11.36
CA LEU A 203 1.14 8.76 -12.37
C LEU A 203 2.37 9.66 -12.55
N SER A 204 2.28 10.91 -12.10
CA SER A 204 3.36 11.90 -12.07
C SER A 204 4.33 11.74 -10.89
N HIS A 205 3.88 11.10 -9.79
CA HIS A 205 4.68 10.82 -8.59
C HIS A 205 5.16 9.37 -8.49
N ILE A 206 4.57 8.46 -9.30
CA ILE A 206 5.03 7.08 -9.45
C ILE A 206 6.50 7.09 -9.89
N PRO A 207 7.44 6.53 -9.11
CA PRO A 207 8.75 6.22 -9.65
C PRO A 207 8.54 5.31 -10.85
N PRO A 208 8.94 5.75 -12.06
CA PRO A 208 8.99 4.88 -13.20
C PRO A 208 9.89 3.72 -12.78
N LEU A 209 9.44 2.51 -13.04
CA LEU A 209 10.29 1.34 -13.05
C LEU A 209 11.66 1.71 -13.67
N PRO A 210 12.77 1.12 -13.23
CA PRO A 210 14.05 1.31 -13.90
C PRO A 210 13.89 1.11 -15.41
N PRO A 211 14.60 1.88 -16.27
CA PRO A 211 14.47 1.78 -17.73
C PRO A 211 14.64 0.36 -18.29
N SER A 212 15.40 -0.50 -17.60
CA SER A 212 15.56 -1.93 -17.93
C SER A 212 14.26 -2.74 -17.87
N PHE A 213 13.23 -2.26 -17.18
CA PHE A 213 11.91 -2.88 -17.03
C PHE A 213 10.83 -2.25 -17.92
N TRP A 214 11.20 -1.26 -18.74
CA TRP A 214 10.23 -0.63 -19.64
C TRP A 214 9.84 -1.56 -20.79
N ARG A 215 8.65 -1.28 -21.36
CA ARG A 215 8.10 -2.00 -22.52
C ARG A 215 7.91 -3.51 -22.30
N GLN A 216 7.69 -3.93 -21.06
CA GLN A 216 7.38 -5.31 -20.68
C GLN A 216 5.94 -5.48 -20.15
N GLY A 217 5.12 -4.43 -20.23
CA GLY A 217 3.73 -4.49 -19.76
C GLY A 217 3.55 -4.39 -18.25
N ILE A 218 4.62 -4.37 -17.45
CA ILE A 218 4.58 -4.34 -15.99
C ILE A 218 3.64 -3.24 -15.47
N MET A 219 3.83 -1.97 -15.87
CA MET A 219 2.92 -0.90 -15.42
C MET A 219 1.47 -1.07 -15.88
N SER A 220 1.23 -1.72 -17.02
CA SER A 220 -0.14 -2.06 -17.44
C SER A 220 -0.77 -3.12 -16.56
N GLU A 221 0.01 -4.03 -16.00
CA GLU A 221 -0.47 -5.01 -15.01
C GLU A 221 -0.66 -4.35 -13.64
N THR A 222 0.31 -3.57 -13.19
CA THR A 222 0.26 -2.79 -11.96
C THR A 222 -0.98 -1.90 -11.90
N ILE A 223 -1.26 -1.13 -12.95
CA ILE A 223 -2.46 -0.26 -12.97
C ILE A 223 -3.74 -1.08 -12.94
N LYS A 224 -3.81 -2.25 -13.60
CA LYS A 224 -5.01 -3.10 -13.51
C LYS A 224 -5.24 -3.60 -12.09
N ALA A 225 -4.17 -4.04 -11.43
CA ALA A 225 -4.20 -4.50 -10.05
C ALA A 225 -4.61 -3.38 -9.09
N VAL A 226 -4.04 -2.19 -9.26
CA VAL A 226 -4.39 -1.01 -8.46
C VAL A 226 -5.83 -0.55 -8.73
N LEU A 227 -6.31 -0.56 -9.98
CA LEU A 227 -7.70 -0.21 -10.26
C LEU A 227 -8.68 -1.23 -9.67
N ALA A 228 -8.33 -2.52 -9.65
CA ALA A 228 -9.11 -3.52 -8.94
C ALA A 228 -9.18 -3.20 -7.45
N PHE A 229 -8.05 -2.85 -6.83
CA PHE A 229 -8.03 -2.39 -5.44
C PHE A 229 -8.88 -1.13 -5.21
N VAL A 230 -8.75 -0.11 -6.06
CA VAL A 230 -9.52 1.15 -5.95
C VAL A 230 -11.03 0.92 -6.03
N PHE A 231 -11.49 0.11 -6.99
CA PHE A 231 -12.92 -0.02 -7.27
C PHE A 231 -13.59 -1.17 -6.50
N GLN A 232 -12.87 -2.27 -6.27
CA GLN A 232 -13.43 -3.47 -5.62
C GLN A 232 -13.15 -3.47 -4.13
N ASP A 233 -11.90 -3.16 -3.73
CA ASP A 233 -11.55 -3.19 -2.32
C ASP A 233 -11.90 -1.86 -1.64
N LEU A 234 -11.50 -0.70 -2.18
CA LEU A 234 -11.81 0.60 -1.56
C LEU A 234 -13.23 1.12 -1.90
N GLY A 235 -13.91 0.53 -2.89
CA GLY A 235 -15.26 0.94 -3.28
C GLY A 235 -15.36 2.38 -3.81
N LEU A 236 -14.26 2.96 -4.32
CA LEU A 236 -14.25 4.37 -4.71
C LEU A 236 -15.03 4.61 -6.02
N PRO A 237 -15.68 5.77 -6.18
CA PRO A 237 -16.51 6.07 -7.35
C PRO A 237 -15.70 6.30 -8.62
N ALA A 238 -14.48 6.82 -8.47
CA ALA A 238 -13.62 7.21 -9.58
C ALA A 238 -12.15 7.15 -9.23
N ALA A 239 -11.36 7.04 -10.29
CA ALA A 239 -9.92 7.11 -10.32
C ALA A 239 -9.48 8.26 -11.24
N VAL A 240 -8.50 9.05 -10.82
CA VAL A 240 -7.91 10.15 -11.58
C VAL A 240 -6.42 9.90 -11.75
N VAL A 241 -5.89 10.22 -12.92
CA VAL A 241 -4.45 10.25 -13.21
C VAL A 241 -4.09 11.56 -13.87
N ASP A 242 -2.88 12.07 -13.64
CA ASP A 242 -2.51 13.41 -14.08
C ASP A 242 -1.14 13.53 -14.77
N PRO A 243 -0.77 12.65 -15.72
CA PRO A 243 0.56 12.65 -16.32
C PRO A 243 1.00 14.01 -16.84
N GLN A 244 2.31 14.30 -16.75
CA GLN A 244 2.91 15.47 -17.40
C GLN A 244 2.59 15.47 -18.90
N ALA A 245 2.21 16.63 -19.45
CA ALA A 245 1.84 16.76 -20.86
C ALA A 245 2.97 16.34 -21.83
N LYS A 246 4.23 16.46 -21.38
CA LYS A 246 5.43 16.02 -22.12
C LYS A 246 5.73 14.51 -22.02
N ASN A 247 4.94 13.73 -21.28
CA ASN A 247 5.16 12.29 -21.08
C ASN A 247 4.14 11.44 -21.88
N PRO A 248 4.38 11.19 -23.17
CA PRO A 248 3.46 10.44 -24.04
C PRO A 248 3.33 8.96 -23.65
N SER A 249 4.25 8.43 -22.84
CA SER A 249 4.18 7.04 -22.37
C SER A 249 3.13 6.89 -21.28
N SER A 250 3.11 7.80 -20.29
CA SER A 250 2.10 7.78 -19.23
C SER A 250 0.70 8.16 -19.74
N ILE A 251 0.61 9.06 -20.73
CA ILE A 251 -0.64 9.38 -21.43
C ILE A 251 -1.22 8.13 -22.09
N ARG A 252 -0.42 7.45 -22.93
CA ARG A 252 -0.86 6.21 -23.61
C ARG A 252 -1.23 5.11 -22.62
N LEU A 253 -0.54 5.05 -21.49
CA LEU A 253 -0.83 4.09 -20.42
C LEU A 253 -2.20 4.38 -19.78
N ALA A 254 -2.52 5.64 -19.50
CA ALA A 254 -3.83 6.06 -18.98
C ALA A 254 -4.96 5.72 -19.97
N GLU A 255 -4.80 6.11 -21.23
CA GLU A 255 -5.78 5.82 -22.30
C GLU A 255 -5.99 4.31 -22.47
N LYS A 256 -4.90 3.53 -22.47
CA LYS A 256 -4.96 2.05 -22.56
C LYS A 256 -5.64 1.42 -21.34
N ALA A 257 -5.53 2.02 -20.17
CA ALA A 257 -6.21 1.59 -18.96
C ALA A 257 -7.72 1.95 -18.98
N GLY A 258 -8.16 2.77 -19.94
CA GLY A 258 -9.56 3.14 -20.15
C GLY A 258 -9.92 4.51 -19.59
N PHE A 259 -8.95 5.27 -19.08
CA PHE A 259 -9.21 6.63 -18.60
C PHE A 259 -9.51 7.57 -19.78
N THR A 260 -10.37 8.55 -19.51
CA THR A 260 -10.80 9.55 -20.48
C THR A 260 -10.25 10.91 -20.07
N TYR A 261 -9.75 11.69 -21.03
CA TYR A 261 -9.22 13.03 -20.80
C TYR A 261 -10.33 13.97 -20.30
N VAL A 262 -10.02 14.77 -19.29
CA VAL A 262 -10.93 15.74 -18.68
C VAL A 262 -10.48 17.16 -18.99
N GLN A 263 -9.25 17.50 -18.60
CA GLN A 263 -8.73 18.86 -18.69
C GLN A 263 -7.21 18.91 -18.60
N ASP A 264 -6.62 20.04 -18.97
CA ASP A 264 -5.23 20.36 -18.65
C ASP A 264 -5.18 21.13 -17.32
N LYS A 265 -4.17 20.87 -16.49
CA LYS A 265 -3.90 21.61 -15.25
C LYS A 265 -2.42 21.96 -15.13
N LYS A 266 -2.08 23.00 -14.37
CA LYS A 266 -0.70 23.26 -13.97
C LYS A 266 -0.45 22.64 -12.60
N SER A 267 0.64 21.89 -12.47
CA SER A 267 1.15 21.46 -11.16
C SER A 267 1.59 22.65 -10.31
N PHE A 268 1.83 22.41 -9.02
CA PHE A 268 2.43 23.41 -8.11
C PHE A 268 3.77 23.96 -8.65
N ALA A 269 4.55 23.12 -9.34
CA ALA A 269 5.81 23.51 -9.98
C ALA A 269 5.61 24.18 -11.36
N GLY A 270 4.39 24.55 -11.74
CA GLY A 270 4.06 25.19 -13.02
C GLY A 270 4.11 24.28 -14.25
N THR A 271 4.47 23.01 -14.10
CA THR A 271 4.50 22.03 -15.19
C THR A 271 3.08 21.68 -15.62
N LEU A 272 2.82 21.70 -16.94
CA LEU A 272 1.54 21.31 -17.53
C LEU A 272 1.31 19.80 -17.39
N GLN A 273 0.15 19.43 -16.86
CA GLN A 273 -0.33 18.06 -16.68
C GLN A 273 -1.66 17.87 -17.41
N LYS A 274 -1.90 16.67 -17.90
CA LYS A 274 -3.19 16.26 -18.48
C LYS A 274 -3.94 15.42 -17.48
N VAL A 275 -5.13 15.83 -17.09
CA VAL A 275 -5.99 15.10 -16.16
C VAL A 275 -6.85 14.12 -16.95
N TYR A 276 -6.79 12.85 -16.57
CA TYR A 276 -7.68 11.81 -17.06
C TYR A 276 -8.43 11.18 -15.89
N ARG A 277 -9.67 10.76 -16.14
CA ARG A 277 -10.55 10.17 -15.14
C ARG A 277 -11.16 8.87 -15.65
N LEU A 278 -11.41 7.94 -14.74
CA LEU A 278 -12.07 6.66 -14.98
C LEU A 278 -13.05 6.40 -13.84
N THR A 279 -14.33 6.26 -14.14
CA THR A 279 -15.34 5.88 -13.15
C THR A 279 -15.35 4.37 -12.92
N ALA A 280 -15.84 3.96 -11.74
CA ALA A 280 -16.07 2.55 -11.42
C ALA A 280 -17.02 1.89 -12.44
N GLU A 281 -18.04 2.61 -12.91
CA GLU A 281 -18.95 2.10 -13.95
C GLU A 281 -18.26 1.86 -15.30
N GLU A 282 -17.46 2.81 -15.76
CA GLU A 282 -16.71 2.68 -17.02
C GLU A 282 -15.71 1.52 -16.94
N TRP A 283 -15.04 1.38 -15.79
CA TRP A 283 -14.12 0.28 -15.53
C TRP A 283 -14.84 -1.07 -15.59
N GLU A 284 -16.01 -1.20 -14.96
CA GLU A 284 -16.82 -2.43 -14.99
C GLU A 284 -17.34 -2.75 -16.40
N LYS A 285 -17.86 -1.74 -17.12
CA LYS A 285 -18.25 -1.89 -18.53
C LYS A 285 -17.06 -2.38 -19.37
N GLY A 286 -15.86 -1.86 -19.10
CA GLY A 286 -14.61 -2.29 -19.74
C GLY A 286 -14.21 -3.75 -19.43
N ARG A 287 -14.40 -4.21 -18.18
CA ARG A 287 -14.17 -5.61 -17.78
C ARG A 287 -15.15 -6.55 -18.47
N LYS A 288 -16.46 -6.24 -18.43
CA LYS A 288 -17.53 -7.07 -19.02
C LYS A 288 -17.36 -7.25 -20.53
N LYS A 289 -16.97 -6.20 -21.26
CA LYS A 289 -16.66 -6.28 -22.71
C LYS A 289 -15.52 -7.25 -23.00
N LYS A 290 -14.45 -7.24 -22.20
CA LYS A 290 -13.30 -8.15 -22.35
C LYS A 290 -13.69 -9.61 -22.08
N LYS A 291 -14.49 -9.87 -21.03
CA LYS A 291 -14.99 -11.22 -20.69
C LYS A 291 -15.87 -11.80 -21.81
N LYS A 292 -16.73 -10.98 -22.44
CA LYS A 292 -17.52 -11.39 -23.61
C LYS A 292 -16.63 -11.72 -24.81
N LYS A 293 -15.62 -10.89 -25.11
CA LYS A 293 -14.70 -11.13 -26.23
C LYS A 293 -13.84 -12.39 -26.03
N SER A 294 -13.36 -12.65 -24.81
CA SER A 294 -12.60 -13.88 -24.51
C SER A 294 -13.48 -15.11 -24.56
N LYS A 295 -14.74 -15.04 -24.07
CA LYS A 295 -15.69 -16.15 -24.18
C LYS A 295 -16.02 -16.46 -25.64
N ALA A 296 -16.30 -15.45 -26.48
CA ALA A 296 -16.54 -15.65 -27.90
C ALA A 296 -15.34 -16.29 -28.62
N LYS A 297 -14.12 -15.81 -28.34
CA LYS A 297 -12.89 -16.37 -28.93
C LYS A 297 -12.61 -17.81 -28.45
N ASN A 298 -12.92 -18.15 -27.20
CA ASN A 298 -12.79 -19.52 -26.70
C ASN A 298 -13.88 -20.45 -27.25
N VAL A 299 -15.11 -19.97 -27.48
CA VAL A 299 -16.17 -20.78 -28.10
C VAL A 299 -15.80 -21.16 -29.54
N GLU A 300 -15.10 -20.29 -30.29
CA GLU A 300 -14.54 -20.65 -31.60
C GLU A 300 -13.33 -21.60 -31.53
N ALA A 301 -12.59 -21.62 -30.42
CA ALA A 301 -11.37 -22.41 -30.26
C ALA A 301 -11.57 -23.75 -29.52
N VAL A 302 -12.70 -23.93 -28.81
CA VAL A 302 -12.96 -25.09 -27.94
C VAL A 302 -14.17 -25.86 -28.45
N VAL A 303 -13.93 -26.69 -29.47
CA VAL A 303 -14.78 -27.86 -29.81
C VAL A 303 -14.33 -29.12 -29.05
N ALA A 304 -13.29 -29.07 -28.22
CA ALA A 304 -12.88 -30.24 -27.43
C ALA A 304 -12.12 -29.85 -26.15
N THR A 305 -12.82 -29.49 -25.07
CA THR A 305 -12.43 -29.81 -23.67
C THR A 305 -13.44 -29.21 -22.69
N GLU A 306 -13.73 -29.96 -21.63
CA GLU A 306 -14.74 -29.64 -20.62
C GLU A 306 -14.35 -28.43 -19.73
N PRO A 307 -15.33 -27.64 -19.26
CA PRO A 307 -15.09 -26.42 -18.51
C PRO A 307 -14.84 -26.69 -17.01
N GLY A 308 -13.67 -26.26 -16.51
CA GLY A 308 -13.38 -26.14 -15.08
C GLY A 308 -14.05 -24.89 -14.49
N GLU A 309 -14.91 -25.11 -13.50
CA GLU A 309 -15.75 -24.13 -12.83
C GLU A 309 -14.99 -23.43 -11.70
N GLY A 310 -14.81 -22.11 -11.82
CA GLY A 310 -14.20 -21.26 -10.80
C GLY A 310 -14.88 -19.90 -10.84
N THR A 311 -16.01 -19.79 -10.15
CA THR A 311 -16.77 -18.56 -9.96
C THR A 311 -16.05 -17.69 -8.94
N GLU A 312 -15.53 -16.54 -9.37
CA GLU A 312 -15.03 -15.52 -8.44
C GLU A 312 -16.21 -14.89 -7.67
N PRO A 313 -16.06 -14.61 -6.37
CA PRO A 313 -17.12 -14.08 -5.54
C PRO A 313 -17.44 -12.63 -5.95
N GLU A 314 -18.60 -12.42 -6.58
CA GLU A 314 -19.06 -11.11 -7.08
C GLU A 314 -19.91 -10.34 -6.03
N GLU A 315 -20.17 -10.90 -4.83
CA GLU A 315 -21.22 -10.40 -3.90
C GLU A 315 -20.74 -9.61 -2.67
N ALA A 316 -19.44 -9.40 -2.44
CA ALA A 316 -18.95 -9.03 -1.10
C ALA A 316 -19.11 -7.56 -0.65
N PHE A 317 -19.65 -6.65 -1.48
CA PHE A 317 -19.74 -5.22 -1.12
C PHE A 317 -21.16 -4.66 -1.00
N GLU A 318 -22.19 -5.50 -1.19
CA GLU A 318 -23.56 -5.04 -1.21
C GLU A 318 -24.11 -4.88 0.23
N THR A 319 -24.25 -3.60 0.62
CA THR A 319 -25.32 -3.01 1.46
C THR A 319 -25.10 -2.70 2.95
N GLY A 320 -23.91 -2.92 3.53
CA GLY A 320 -23.66 -2.59 4.95
C GLY A 320 -22.36 -1.83 5.20
N ARG A 321 -22.39 -0.83 6.11
CA ARG A 321 -21.17 -0.30 6.74
C ARG A 321 -20.43 -1.46 7.42
N GLN A 322 -19.27 -1.85 6.90
CA GLN A 322 -18.48 -2.92 7.48
C GLN A 322 -17.64 -2.37 8.63
N LYS A 323 -17.75 -3.00 9.81
CA LYS A 323 -16.84 -2.73 10.92
C LYS A 323 -15.45 -3.19 10.50
N CYS A 324 -14.54 -2.24 10.33
CA CYS A 324 -13.19 -2.53 9.86
C CYS A 324 -12.16 -2.24 10.95
N CYS A 325 -10.93 -2.68 10.70
CA CYS A 325 -9.86 -2.44 11.65
C CYS A 325 -9.61 -0.93 11.78
N ARG A 326 -9.68 -0.42 13.02
CA ARG A 326 -9.39 0.99 13.33
C ARG A 326 -8.00 1.42 12.86
N TRP A 327 -7.03 0.51 12.94
CA TRP A 327 -5.64 0.76 12.55
C TRP A 327 -5.43 0.68 11.04
N CYS A 328 -5.58 -0.48 10.39
CA CYS A 328 -5.22 -0.55 8.97
C CYS A 328 -6.27 0.07 8.04
N GLN A 329 -7.49 0.31 8.54
CA GLN A 329 -8.63 0.88 7.79
C GLN A 329 -8.87 0.22 6.43
N THR A 330 -8.55 -1.07 6.34
CA THR A 330 -8.70 -1.82 5.11
C THR A 330 -10.09 -2.45 5.13
N PRO A 331 -10.97 -2.15 4.16
CA PRO A 331 -12.34 -2.64 4.15
C PRO A 331 -12.44 -4.16 4.17
N THR A 332 -11.52 -4.85 3.51
CA THR A 332 -11.46 -6.32 3.50
C THR A 332 -11.02 -6.93 4.83
N SER A 333 -10.59 -6.12 5.79
CA SER A 333 -10.15 -6.60 7.10
C SER A 333 -11.32 -6.67 8.08
N ASN A 334 -11.76 -7.89 8.39
CA ASN A 334 -12.73 -8.11 9.46
C ASN A 334 -12.08 -7.82 10.82
N ALA A 335 -12.59 -6.83 11.53
CA ALA A 335 -12.10 -6.50 12.87
C ALA A 335 -12.66 -7.48 13.91
N THR A 336 -11.85 -8.47 14.29
CA THR A 336 -12.25 -9.56 15.19
C THR A 336 -11.80 -9.33 16.64
N LEU A 337 -10.79 -8.49 16.87
CA LEU A 337 -10.23 -8.22 18.18
C LEU A 337 -10.81 -6.93 18.75
N GLY A 338 -11.55 -7.00 19.85
CA GLY A 338 -12.06 -5.82 20.57
C GLY A 338 -11.09 -5.28 21.62
N CYS A 339 -11.35 -4.05 22.08
CA CYS A 339 -10.75 -3.54 23.30
C CYS A 339 -11.45 -4.11 24.54
N SER A 340 -10.72 -4.41 25.60
CA SER A 340 -11.31 -4.85 26.87
C SER A 340 -11.93 -3.70 27.68
N GLY A 341 -11.66 -2.44 27.30
CA GLY A 341 -12.10 -1.24 28.01
C GLY A 341 -13.09 -0.35 27.23
N CYS A 342 -13.44 -0.71 25.99
CA CYS A 342 -14.49 -0.04 25.23
C CYS A 342 -14.99 -0.91 24.07
N ASP A 343 -16.19 -0.59 23.56
CA ASP A 343 -16.80 -1.35 22.45
C ASP A 343 -16.47 -0.77 21.06
N TRP A 344 -15.91 0.44 21.03
CA TRP A 344 -15.72 1.18 19.80
C TRP A 344 -14.42 0.86 19.05
N ALA A 345 -13.40 0.35 19.74
CA ALA A 345 -12.13 -0.01 19.10
C ALA A 345 -12.09 -1.49 18.72
N ALA A 346 -11.77 -1.78 17.47
CA ALA A 346 -11.56 -3.14 16.99
C ALA A 346 -10.41 -3.23 15.97
N TRP A 347 -9.73 -4.38 15.97
CA TRP A 347 -8.56 -4.66 15.13
C TRP A 347 -8.69 -5.99 14.40
N CYS A 348 -8.10 -6.08 13.21
CA CYS A 348 -8.07 -7.33 12.43
C CYS A 348 -6.95 -8.29 12.87
N SER A 349 -5.97 -7.81 13.63
CA SER A 349 -4.83 -8.62 14.07
C SER A 349 -4.20 -8.09 15.36
N PRO A 350 -3.47 -8.93 16.13
CA PRO A 350 -2.74 -8.48 17.31
C PRO A 350 -1.70 -7.40 16.97
N ALA A 351 -1.05 -7.50 15.80
CA ALA A 351 -0.10 -6.50 15.34
C ALA A 351 -0.76 -5.12 15.14
N CYS A 352 -1.93 -5.07 14.50
CA CYS A 352 -2.70 -3.83 14.37
C CYS A 352 -3.14 -3.28 15.72
N LYS A 353 -3.53 -4.16 16.66
CA LYS A 353 -3.87 -3.76 18.03
C LYS A 353 -2.69 -3.17 18.77
N ILE A 354 -1.52 -3.82 18.75
CA ILE A 354 -0.30 -3.32 19.39
C ILE A 354 0.11 -1.99 18.77
N ALA A 355 0.09 -1.88 17.44
CA ALA A 355 0.47 -0.66 16.73
C ALA A 355 -0.43 0.52 17.13
N ASP A 356 -1.76 0.32 17.17
CA ASP A 356 -2.70 1.35 17.62
C ASP A 356 -2.54 1.68 19.11
N LEU A 357 -2.28 0.69 19.96
CA LEU A 357 -2.08 0.94 21.38
C LEU A 357 -0.76 1.68 21.68
N THR A 358 0.29 1.45 20.89
CA THR A 358 1.63 2.03 21.11
C THR A 358 1.80 3.41 20.46
N TYR A 359 0.95 3.76 19.50
CA TYR A 359 1.06 5.02 18.78
C TYR A 359 0.76 6.22 19.69
N ARG A 360 1.53 7.31 19.55
CA ARG A 360 1.50 8.51 20.42
C ARG A 360 0.10 9.16 20.54
N ALA A 361 -0.79 8.86 19.61
CA ALA A 361 -2.19 9.32 19.58
C ALA A 361 -3.16 8.19 19.22
N GLY A 362 -2.75 6.93 19.42
CA GLY A 362 -3.59 5.78 19.12
C GLY A 362 -4.56 5.45 20.26
N HIS A 363 -5.22 4.30 20.16
CA HIS A 363 -6.34 3.95 21.04
C HIS A 363 -6.04 4.05 22.55
N ALA A 364 -4.80 3.79 22.98
CA ALA A 364 -4.46 3.79 24.40
C ALA A 364 -4.68 5.17 25.07
N ALA A 365 -4.44 6.27 24.35
CA ALA A 365 -4.71 7.63 24.84
C ALA A 365 -6.21 7.96 24.89
N ALA A 366 -7.01 7.24 24.10
CA ALA A 366 -8.43 7.48 23.86
C ALA A 366 -9.37 6.57 24.69
N CYS A 367 -8.85 5.52 25.32
CA CYS A 367 -9.67 4.47 25.91
C CYS A 367 -10.29 4.91 27.25
N PRO A 368 -11.63 5.01 27.37
CA PRO A 368 -12.28 5.39 28.62
C PRO A 368 -12.04 4.37 29.74
N GLY A 369 -12.04 3.07 29.43
CA GLY A 369 -11.79 2.00 30.41
C GLY A 369 -10.37 1.92 30.96
N LYS A 370 -9.39 2.62 30.35
CA LYS A 370 -8.00 2.71 30.85
C LYS A 370 -7.70 4.01 31.60
N GLY A 371 -8.72 4.85 31.82
CA GLY A 371 -8.64 6.02 32.70
C GLY A 371 -7.90 7.23 32.12
N GLY A 372 -7.76 7.32 30.79
CA GLY A 372 -7.30 8.52 30.06
C GLY A 372 -5.91 9.06 30.38
N SER A 373 -5.19 8.51 31.36
CA SER A 373 -3.86 8.96 31.74
C SER A 373 -2.82 8.33 30.79
N PRO A 374 -1.98 9.13 30.11
CA PRO A 374 -0.93 8.62 29.23
C PRO A 374 0.01 7.63 29.92
N GLU A 375 0.27 7.80 31.22
CA GLU A 375 1.10 6.89 32.02
C GLU A 375 0.43 5.52 32.22
N LYS A 376 -0.88 5.49 32.50
CA LYS A 376 -1.64 4.23 32.61
C LYS A 376 -1.78 3.54 31.24
N ALA A 377 -1.91 4.32 30.18
CA ALA A 377 -1.89 3.83 28.81
C ALA A 377 -0.54 3.16 28.48
N ALA A 378 0.58 3.82 28.74
CA ALA A 378 1.92 3.28 28.51
C ALA A 378 2.20 2.01 29.32
N ALA A 379 1.79 1.97 30.60
CA ALA A 379 1.93 0.79 31.44
C ALA A 379 1.07 -0.40 30.95
N ALA A 380 -0.16 -0.14 30.51
CA ALA A 380 -1.04 -1.17 29.96
C ALA A 380 -0.51 -1.72 28.62
N VAL A 381 0.06 -0.86 27.78
CA VAL A 381 0.74 -1.24 26.53
C VAL A 381 1.93 -2.14 26.81
N ALA A 382 2.79 -1.75 27.76
CA ALA A 382 3.95 -2.56 28.15
C ALA A 382 3.53 -3.95 28.67
N ARG A 383 2.42 -4.02 29.41
CA ARG A 383 1.87 -5.29 29.94
C ARG A 383 1.31 -6.19 28.84
N GLU A 384 0.51 -5.64 27.91
CA GLU A 384 -0.02 -6.41 26.78
C GLU A 384 1.08 -6.85 25.82
N ALA A 385 2.07 -5.99 25.54
CA ALA A 385 3.23 -6.34 24.72
C ALA A 385 4.04 -7.49 25.36
N SER A 386 4.23 -7.47 26.67
CA SER A 386 4.90 -8.55 27.40
C SER A 386 4.15 -9.88 27.34
N ILE A 387 2.80 -9.86 27.42
CA ILE A 387 1.97 -11.07 27.31
C ILE A 387 2.09 -11.68 25.92
N ILE A 388 2.06 -10.85 24.87
CA ILE A 388 2.17 -11.33 23.48
C ILE A 388 3.55 -11.91 23.21
N ILE A 389 4.62 -11.24 23.67
CA ILE A 389 6.00 -11.74 23.56
C ILE A 389 6.13 -13.10 24.27
N ALA A 390 5.59 -13.23 25.48
CA ALA A 390 5.61 -14.49 26.22
C ALA A 390 4.74 -15.60 25.62
N SER A 391 3.86 -15.27 24.66
CA SER A 391 3.03 -16.25 23.94
C SER A 391 3.64 -16.68 22.60
N CYS A 392 4.68 -15.97 22.14
CA CYS A 392 5.41 -16.24 20.89
C CYS A 392 6.79 -16.89 21.11
N ILE A 393 7.27 -16.91 22.35
CA ILE A 393 8.42 -17.69 22.84
C ILE A 393 7.86 -18.96 23.47
#